data_AF-A0A1J5DGY8-F1
#
_entry.id   AF-A0A1J5DGY8-F1
#
_cell.length_a   1.000
_cell.length_b   1.000
_cell.length_c   1.000
_cell.angle_alpha   90.00
_cell.angle_beta   90.00
_cell.angle_gamma   90.00
#
_symmetry.space_group_name_H-M   'P 1'
#
loop_
_entity.id
_entity.type
_entity.pdbx_description
1 polymer ?
#
loop_
_entity_poly.entity_id
_entity_poly.type
_entity_poly.pdbx_seq_one_letter_code
_entity_poly.pdbx_strand_id
1 'polypeptide(L)'
;MGLRAGHDLLYFGRWRRMDATTIDVRKAHHQMKRLLGEISIALETEDMPAARLDLEKALEALYTAESGEGGPDALRYLDHALSYAHRVIGDLLHEKGLPPHSPADFVGWYDAGEVPFREDW
;
A
#
# COMPACT_ATOMS: atom_id res chain seq x y z
N MET A 1 -6.97 1.04 -12.63
CA MET A 1 -6.10 2.17 -12.22
C MET A 1 -4.66 1.68 -12.35
N GLY A 2 -3.68 2.55 -12.57
CA GLY A 2 -2.27 2.11 -12.54
C GLY A 2 -1.81 1.83 -11.11
N LEU A 3 -0.86 0.91 -10.91
CA LEU A 3 -0.38 0.48 -9.59
C LEU A 3 0.05 1.66 -8.70
N ARG A 4 0.78 2.64 -9.27
CA ARG A 4 1.18 3.87 -8.57
C ARG A 4 -0.01 4.64 -8.00
N ALA A 5 -1.02 4.91 -8.83
CA ALA A 5 -2.21 5.64 -8.41
C ALA A 5 -3.03 4.86 -7.36
N GLY A 6 -3.07 3.51 -7.46
CA GLY A 6 -3.69 2.66 -6.45
C GLY A 6 -2.97 2.73 -5.10
N HIS A 7 -1.64 2.72 -5.12
CA HIS A 7 -0.80 2.94 -3.94
C HIS A 7 -1.03 4.33 -3.34
N ASP A 8 -1.02 5.39 -4.13
CA ASP A 8 -1.10 6.77 -3.61
C ASP A 8 -2.46 7.07 -2.99
N LEU A 9 -3.54 6.51 -3.56
CA LEU A 9 -4.87 6.54 -2.96
C LEU A 9 -4.91 5.95 -1.55
N LEU A 10 -4.15 4.89 -1.30
CA LEU A 10 -4.02 4.27 0.01
C LEU A 10 -3.07 5.06 0.92
N TYR A 11 -1.96 5.57 0.38
CA TYR A 11 -0.96 6.33 1.13
C TYR A 11 -1.53 7.65 1.67
N PHE A 12 -2.35 8.35 0.90
CA PHE A 12 -3.04 9.58 1.31
C PHE A 12 -4.46 9.32 1.84
N GLY A 13 -4.83 8.06 2.06
CA GLY A 13 -6.18 7.69 2.45
C GLY A 13 -6.56 8.17 3.86
N ARG A 14 -7.86 8.48 4.04
CA ARG A 14 -8.43 8.92 5.34
C ARG A 14 -8.11 7.99 6.51
N TRP A 15 -7.94 6.69 6.26
CA TRP A 15 -7.70 5.67 7.28
C TRP A 15 -6.45 5.91 8.12
N ARG A 16 -5.53 6.77 7.65
CA ARG A 16 -4.32 7.17 8.39
C ARG A 16 -4.47 8.41 9.26
N ARG A 17 -5.63 9.09 9.22
CA ARG A 17 -5.87 10.29 10.05
C ARG A 17 -6.22 9.92 11.49
N MET A 18 -5.93 10.80 12.44
CA MET A 18 -6.29 10.57 13.85
C MET A 18 -7.80 10.43 14.08
N ASP A 19 -8.62 11.04 13.21
CA ASP A 19 -10.09 10.98 13.25
C ASP A 19 -10.66 9.88 12.34
N ALA A 20 -9.84 8.95 11.86
CA ALA A 20 -10.28 7.85 11.00
C ALA A 20 -11.36 6.99 11.68
N THR A 21 -12.44 6.74 10.95
CA THR A 21 -13.53 5.89 11.42
C THR A 21 -13.28 4.42 11.05
N THR A 22 -13.99 3.49 11.70
CA THR A 22 -14.00 2.07 11.31
C THR A 22 -14.47 1.85 9.86
N ILE A 23 -15.23 2.78 9.28
CA ILE A 23 -15.62 2.73 7.85
C ILE A 23 -14.42 3.05 6.96
N ASP A 24 -13.60 4.05 7.33
CA ASP A 24 -12.41 4.42 6.58
C ASP A 24 -11.39 3.28 6.55
N VAL A 25 -11.18 2.62 7.70
CA VAL A 25 -10.29 1.45 7.82
C VAL A 25 -10.78 0.27 6.99
N ARG A 26 -12.08 -0.06 7.05
CA ARG A 26 -12.66 -1.11 6.21
C ARG A 26 -12.51 -0.80 4.72
N LYS A 27 -12.72 0.47 4.31
CA LYS A 27 -12.53 0.89 2.93
C LYS A 27 -11.07 0.72 2.49
N ALA A 28 -10.12 1.11 3.33
CA ALA A 28 -8.69 0.94 3.07
C ALA A 28 -8.31 -0.54 2.91
N HIS A 29 -8.86 -1.43 3.74
CA HIS A 29 -8.64 -2.88 3.60
C HIS A 29 -9.09 -3.41 2.23
N HIS A 30 -10.30 -3.02 1.78
CA HIS A 30 -10.80 -3.42 0.45
C HIS A 30 -9.95 -2.84 -0.68
N GLN A 31 -9.51 -1.59 -0.55
CA GLN A 31 -8.62 -0.95 -1.52
C GLN A 31 -7.26 -1.63 -1.57
N MET A 32 -6.69 -2.02 -0.42
CA MET A 32 -5.45 -2.77 -0.31
C MET A 32 -5.57 -4.12 -1.00
N LYS A 33 -6.62 -4.88 -0.69
CA LYS A 33 -6.88 -6.18 -1.33
C LYS A 33 -6.93 -6.08 -2.85
N ARG A 34 -7.58 -5.03 -3.36
CA ARG A 34 -7.62 -4.78 -4.81
C ARG A 34 -6.23 -4.47 -5.38
N LEU A 35 -5.47 -3.60 -4.72
CA LEU A 35 -4.11 -3.26 -5.15
C LEU A 35 -3.20 -4.50 -5.18
N LEU A 36 -3.22 -5.31 -4.13
CA LEU A 36 -2.41 -6.54 -4.07
C LEU A 36 -2.81 -7.54 -5.17
N GLY A 37 -4.10 -7.62 -5.52
CA GLY A 37 -4.56 -8.40 -6.67
C GLY A 37 -4.03 -7.88 -8.00
N GLU A 38 -4.04 -6.56 -8.20
CA GLU A 38 -3.46 -5.92 -9.40
C GLU A 38 -1.94 -6.16 -9.48
N ILE A 39 -1.23 -6.12 -8.35
CA ILE A 39 0.21 -6.44 -8.25
C ILE A 39 0.46 -7.91 -8.60
N SER A 40 -0.35 -8.83 -8.06
CA SER A 40 -0.21 -10.27 -8.34
C SER A 40 -0.32 -10.55 -9.84
N ILE A 41 -1.32 -9.98 -10.51
CA ILE A 41 -1.50 -10.09 -11.96
C ILE A 41 -0.27 -9.54 -12.71
N ALA A 42 0.28 -8.41 -12.26
CA ALA A 42 1.48 -7.83 -12.87
C ALA A 42 2.72 -8.71 -12.71
N LEU A 43 2.81 -9.53 -11.66
CA LEU A 43 3.92 -10.46 -11.40
C LEU A 43 3.76 -11.84 -12.06
N GLU A 44 2.59 -12.16 -12.64
CA GLU A 44 2.39 -13.43 -13.35
C GLU A 44 3.28 -13.54 -14.58
N THR A 45 3.64 -12.42 -15.21
CA THR A 45 4.41 -12.37 -16.46
C THR A 45 5.91 -12.11 -16.27
N GLU A 46 6.37 -11.88 -15.04
CA GLU A 46 7.74 -11.43 -14.73
C GLU A 46 8.44 -12.45 -13.81
N ASP A 47 9.73 -12.73 -13.99
CA ASP A 47 10.49 -13.59 -13.06
C ASP A 47 11.19 -12.77 -11.98
N MET A 48 10.43 -12.42 -10.93
CA MET A 48 10.89 -11.51 -9.87
C MET A 48 10.69 -12.14 -8.49
N PRO A 49 11.57 -13.06 -8.05
CA PRO A 49 11.39 -13.79 -6.79
C PRO A 49 11.38 -12.88 -5.56
N ALA A 50 12.17 -11.81 -5.54
CA ALA A 50 12.17 -10.83 -4.46
C ALA A 50 10.83 -10.09 -4.36
N ALA A 51 10.28 -9.66 -5.49
CA ALA A 51 8.98 -8.98 -5.57
C ALA A 51 7.82 -9.91 -5.17
N ARG A 52 7.90 -11.20 -5.51
CA ARG A 52 6.92 -12.21 -5.05
C ARG A 52 6.95 -12.39 -3.54
N LEU A 53 8.14 -12.47 -2.94
CA LEU A 53 8.29 -12.56 -1.50
C LEU A 53 7.71 -11.33 -0.78
N ASP A 54 7.93 -10.13 -1.31
CA ASP A 54 7.34 -8.93 -0.72
C ASP A 54 5.81 -8.86 -0.92
N LEU A 55 5.27 -9.38 -2.03
CA LEU A 55 3.82 -9.55 -2.19
C LEU A 55 3.24 -10.52 -1.14
N GLU A 56 3.91 -11.64 -0.85
CA GLU A 56 3.50 -12.59 0.19
C GLU A 56 3.44 -11.91 1.57
N LYS A 57 4.47 -11.14 1.94
CA LYS A 57 4.48 -10.37 3.19
C LYS A 57 3.36 -9.33 3.24
N ALA A 58 3.03 -8.70 2.11
CA ALA A 58 1.93 -7.75 2.03
C ALA A 58 0.58 -8.42 2.29
N LEU A 59 0.37 -9.62 1.73
CA LEU A 59 -0.84 -10.43 1.93
C LEU A 59 -0.95 -10.93 3.38
N GLU A 60 0.15 -11.39 3.97
CA GLU A 60 0.19 -11.82 5.38
C GLU A 60 -0.15 -10.67 6.34
N ALA A 61 0.43 -9.49 6.11
CA ALA A 61 0.13 -8.29 6.89
C ALA A 61 -1.36 -7.90 6.75
N LEU A 62 -1.92 -7.94 5.54
CA LEU A 62 -3.34 -7.63 5.31
C LEU A 62 -4.28 -8.62 6.03
N TYR A 63 -3.94 -9.92 6.02
CA TYR A 63 -4.70 -10.96 6.73
C TYR A 63 -4.64 -10.76 8.25
N THR A 64 -3.47 -10.41 8.76
CA THR A 64 -3.29 -10.12 10.20
C THR A 64 -4.10 -8.89 10.62
N ALA A 65 -4.12 -7.85 9.77
CA ALA A 65 -4.94 -6.67 10.00
C ALA A 65 -6.45 -6.97 10.02
N GLU A 66 -6.92 -7.93 9.21
CA GLU A 66 -8.33 -8.35 9.18
C GLU A 66 -8.75 -9.08 10.48
N SER A 67 -7.80 -9.80 11.08
CA SER A 67 -8.04 -10.64 12.26
C SER A 67 -7.96 -9.87 13.59
N GLY A 68 -7.22 -8.77 13.64
CA GLY A 68 -7.19 -7.88 14.80
C GLY A 68 -8.39 -6.93 14.76
N GLU A 69 -9.24 -6.92 15.79
CA GLU A 69 -10.56 -6.25 15.88
C GLU A 69 -10.55 -4.70 15.71
N GLY A 70 -9.96 -4.15 14.65
CA GLY A 70 -9.91 -2.71 14.35
C GLY A 70 -9.09 -1.87 15.33
N GLY A 71 -8.33 -2.49 16.24
CA GLY A 71 -7.45 -1.81 17.20
C GLY A 71 -6.16 -1.25 16.57
N PRO A 72 -5.32 -0.55 17.36
CA PRO A 72 -4.07 0.06 16.88
C PRO A 72 -3.14 -0.92 16.14
N ASP A 73 -3.12 -2.18 16.55
CA ASP A 73 -2.33 -3.22 15.90
C ASP A 73 -2.80 -3.48 14.46
N ALA A 74 -4.10 -3.42 14.17
CA ALA A 74 -4.64 -3.62 12.82
C ALA A 74 -4.24 -2.49 11.85
N LEU A 75 -4.18 -1.25 12.34
CA LEU A 75 -3.71 -0.10 11.55
C LEU A 75 -2.24 -0.24 11.17
N ARG A 76 -1.41 -0.68 12.13
CA ARG A 76 0.01 -0.96 11.89
C ARG A 76 0.20 -2.05 10.83
N TYR A 77 -0.59 -3.12 10.87
CA TYR A 77 -0.51 -4.18 9.86
C TYR A 77 -1.01 -3.73 8.47
N LEU A 78 -2.01 -2.84 8.39
CA LEU A 78 -2.38 -2.19 7.13
C LEU A 78 -1.26 -1.32 6.57
N ASP A 79 -0.52 -0.61 7.43
CA ASP A 79 0.65 0.16 7.02
C ASP A 79 1.78 -0.73 6.49
N HIS A 80 2.08 -1.84 7.19
CA HIS A 80 3.03 -2.84 6.70
C HIS A 80 2.64 -3.39 5.32
N ALA A 81 1.36 -3.73 5.13
CA ALA A 81 0.86 -4.20 3.84
C ALA A 81 1.10 -3.15 2.73
N LEU A 82 0.88 -1.86 3.00
CA LEU A 82 1.15 -0.80 2.03
C LEU A 82 2.64 -0.67 1.73
N SER A 83 3.49 -0.73 2.76
CA SER A 83 4.93 -0.62 2.63
C SER A 83 5.54 -1.74 1.79
N TYR A 84 5.07 -2.97 1.96
CA TYR A 84 5.47 -4.08 1.09
C TYR A 84 4.93 -3.91 -0.34
N ALA A 85 3.67 -3.50 -0.51
CA ALA A 85 3.12 -3.19 -1.83
C ALA A 85 3.95 -2.11 -2.56
N HIS A 86 4.41 -1.10 -1.83
CA HIS A 86 5.28 -0.04 -2.37
C HIS A 86 6.58 -0.60 -2.94
N ARG A 87 7.26 -1.50 -2.21
CA ARG A 87 8.49 -2.15 -2.66
C ARG A 87 8.29 -2.93 -3.94
N VAL A 88 7.23 -3.75 -3.99
CA VAL A 88 6.89 -4.53 -5.20
C VAL A 88 6.62 -3.62 -6.39
N ILE A 89 5.92 -2.50 -6.19
CA ILE A 89 5.69 -1.51 -7.25
C ILE A 89 7.01 -0.90 -7.70
N GLY A 90 7.91 -0.56 -6.77
CA GLY A 90 9.25 -0.07 -7.07
C GLY A 90 10.03 -1.03 -7.97
N ASP A 91 10.06 -2.32 -7.60
CA ASP A 91 10.73 -3.37 -8.36
C ASP A 91 10.11 -3.52 -9.76
N LEU A 92 8.78 -3.58 -9.88
CA LEU A 92 8.07 -3.67 -11.16
C LEU A 92 8.36 -2.49 -12.09
N LEU A 93 8.60 -1.30 -11.53
CA LEU A 93 8.96 -0.12 -12.32
C LEU A 93 10.41 -0.17 -12.75
N HIS A 94 11.30 -0.61 -11.85
CA HIS A 94 12.71 -0.80 -12.16
C HIS A 94 12.90 -1.80 -13.31
N GLU A 95 12.21 -2.94 -13.25
CA GLU A 95 12.23 -3.97 -14.31
C GLU A 95 11.81 -3.40 -15.68
N LYS A 96 10.86 -2.45 -15.68
CA LYS A 96 10.36 -1.80 -16.89
C LYS A 96 11.21 -0.60 -17.34
N GLY A 97 12.33 -0.32 -16.68
CA GLY A 97 13.17 0.85 -16.94
C GLY A 97 12.48 2.18 -16.65
N LEU A 98 11.42 2.17 -15.83
CA LEU A 98 10.66 3.37 -15.45
C LEU A 98 11.25 4.01 -14.18
N PRO A 99 11.03 5.33 -13.96
CA PRO A 99 11.47 6.00 -12.74
C PRO A 99 10.93 5.33 -11.47
N PRO A 100 11.63 5.40 -10.33
CA PRO A 100 11.13 4.86 -9.07
C PRO A 100 9.79 5.51 -8.66
N HIS A 101 8.98 4.78 -7.89
CA HIS A 101 7.75 5.33 -7.33
C HIS A 101 8.05 6.16 -6.08
N SER A 102 7.67 7.42 -6.08
CA SER A 102 7.74 8.30 -4.91
C SER A 102 6.34 8.86 -4.63
N PRO A 103 5.71 8.55 -3.49
CA PRO A 103 4.40 9.11 -3.15
C PRO A 103 4.45 10.63 -3.01
N ALA A 104 5.63 11.20 -2.72
CA ALA A 104 5.86 12.64 -2.65
C ALA A 104 5.51 13.36 -3.97
N ASP A 105 5.67 12.68 -5.11
CA ASP A 105 5.33 13.22 -6.44
C ASP A 105 3.82 13.43 -6.62
N PHE A 106 3.00 12.82 -5.75
CA PHE A 106 1.54 12.81 -5.83
C PHE A 106 0.83 13.60 -4.70
N VAL A 107 1.59 14.16 -3.74
CA VAL A 107 1.06 14.90 -2.57
C VAL A 107 0.15 16.06 -2.99
N GLY A 108 0.50 16.79 -4.06
CA GLY A 108 -0.26 17.96 -4.51
C GLY A 108 -1.62 17.66 -5.17
N TRP A 109 -1.92 16.39 -5.44
CA TRP A 109 -3.14 15.98 -6.17
C TRP A 109 -4.29 15.54 -5.25
N TYR A 110 -4.01 15.28 -3.98
CA TYR A 110 -5.02 15.05 -2.95
C TYR A 110 -4.94 16.19 -1.94
N ASP A 111 -6.09 16.67 -1.43
CA ASP A 111 -6.17 17.53 -0.24
C ASP A 111 -5.73 16.74 1.03
N ALA A 112 -4.53 16.16 0.97
CA ALA A 112 -3.84 15.50 2.06
C ALA A 112 -3.15 16.60 2.87
N GLY A 113 -3.93 17.28 3.71
CA GLY A 113 -3.44 18.36 4.58
C GLY A 113 -2.35 17.98 5.57
N GLU A 114 -1.96 16.72 5.67
CA GLU A 114 -0.82 16.23 6.45
C GLU A 114 -0.47 14.81 6.00
N VAL A 115 0.80 14.55 5.71
CA VAL A 115 1.33 13.18 5.54
C VAL A 115 1.51 12.61 6.94
N PRO A 116 0.79 11.54 7.34
CA PRO A 116 0.64 11.21 8.75
C PRO A 116 1.92 10.71 9.44
N PHE A 117 2.93 10.23 8.72
CA PHE A 117 4.19 9.79 9.34
C PHE A 117 5.36 10.06 8.41
N ARG A 118 6.34 10.81 8.91
CA ARG A 118 7.69 10.93 8.36
C ARG A 118 8.57 10.13 9.31
N GLU A 119 8.71 8.83 9.07
CA GLU A 119 9.77 8.06 9.71
C GLU A 119 11.02 8.20 8.83
N ASP A 120 12.08 8.73 9.43
CA ASP A 120 13.41 8.79 8.84
C ASP A 120 13.89 7.35 8.60
N TRP A 121 14.11 6.99 7.33
CA TRP A 121 14.64 5.70 6.87
C TRP A 121 16.13 5.54 7.19
#